data_AF-A0A355WBF8-F1
#
_entry.id   AF-A0A355WBF8-F1
#
_cell.length_a   1.000
_cell.length_b   1.000
_cell.length_c   1.000
_cell.angle_alpha   90.00
_cell.angle_beta   90.00
_cell.angle_gamma   90.00
#
_symmetry.space_group_name_H-M   'P 1'
#
loop_
_entity.id
_entity.type
_entity.pdbx_description
1 polymer ?
#
loop_
_entity_poly.entity_id
_entity_poly.type
_entity_poly.pdbx_seq_one_letter_code
_entity_poly.pdbx_strand_id
1 'polypeptide(L)'
;ISCPAQIKRSIIHFASRNAMNIEGLGPQMVSLLIDNNLIKDASDLYYLKFEDIVNLERMGDKSAQNLLNAINKSRENDIDRLIFGLGIRFVGLKGAKNVGRHFKSIDRLKEAKYEDLVEVEEVGDKMANSILEFFKQEQNLNLIKKLKDAGVN
;
A
#
# COMPACT_ATOMS: atom_id res chain seq x y z
N ILE A 1 11.69 -4.97 -15.25
CA ILE A 1 12.07 -6.10 -14.36
C ILE A 1 11.93 -5.63 -12.93
N SER A 2 10.83 -5.99 -12.26
CA SER A 2 10.64 -5.71 -10.84
C SER A 2 11.42 -6.75 -10.04
N CYS A 3 12.41 -6.32 -9.27
CA CYS A 3 13.22 -7.22 -8.47
C CYS A 3 12.33 -7.84 -7.37
N PRO A 4 12.28 -9.18 -7.21
CA PRO A 4 11.44 -9.82 -6.18
C PRO A 4 11.67 -9.27 -4.77
N ALA A 5 12.92 -8.90 -4.46
CA ALA A 5 13.26 -8.29 -3.17
C ALA A 5 12.63 -6.89 -2.97
N GLN A 6 12.48 -6.11 -4.05
CA GLN A 6 11.81 -4.80 -4.00
C GLN A 6 10.30 -4.97 -3.78
N ILE A 7 9.66 -5.92 -4.49
CA ILE A 7 8.25 -6.25 -4.29
C ILE A 7 8.00 -6.63 -2.84
N LYS A 8 8.78 -7.58 -2.32
CA LYS A 8 8.69 -8.03 -0.92
C LYS A 8 8.84 -6.86 0.06
N ARG A 9 9.84 -5.99 -0.15
CA ARG A 9 10.05 -4.82 0.72
C ARG A 9 8.87 -3.84 0.64
N SER A 10 8.32 -3.60 -0.54
CA SER A 10 7.16 -2.73 -0.74
C SER A 10 5.93 -3.26 0.00
N ILE A 11 5.64 -4.57 -0.10
CA ILE A 11 4.49 -5.18 0.59
C ILE A 11 4.68 -5.16 2.11
N ILE A 12 5.89 -5.44 2.60
CA ILE A 12 6.21 -5.32 4.04
C ILE A 12 6.00 -3.89 4.54
N HIS A 13 6.44 -2.90 3.75
CA HIS A 13 6.25 -1.49 4.09
C HIS A 13 4.77 -1.11 4.11
N PHE A 14 4.00 -1.53 3.11
CA PHE A 14 2.56 -1.33 3.01
C PHE A 14 1.82 -1.89 4.24
N ALA A 15 2.19 -3.09 4.69
CA ALA A 15 1.60 -3.75 5.86
C ALA A 15 2.01 -3.13 7.20
N SER A 16 3.06 -2.29 7.23
CA SER A 16 3.69 -1.83 8.46
C SER A 16 2.76 -0.99 9.36
N ARG A 17 3.11 -0.89 10.65
CA ARG A 17 2.31 -0.20 11.68
C ARG A 17 1.91 1.23 11.30
N ASN A 18 2.81 1.99 10.67
CA ASN A 18 2.51 3.38 10.31
C ASN A 18 1.89 3.53 8.91
N ALA A 19 1.89 2.47 8.11
CA ALA A 19 1.17 2.37 6.86
C ALA A 19 -0.20 1.73 7.13
N MET A 20 -0.59 0.69 6.37
CA MET A 20 -1.92 0.09 6.47
C MET A 20 -2.14 -0.75 7.73
N ASN A 21 -1.11 -0.98 8.54
CA ASN A 21 -1.21 -1.64 9.85
C ASN A 21 -1.95 -2.98 9.79
N ILE A 22 -1.47 -3.87 8.93
CA ILE A 22 -2.04 -5.19 8.75
C ILE A 22 -1.32 -6.13 9.71
N GLU A 23 -1.91 -6.31 10.89
CA GLU A 23 -1.40 -7.22 11.91
C GLU A 23 -1.33 -8.66 11.39
N GLY A 24 -0.26 -9.37 11.74
CA GLY A 24 0.02 -10.73 11.23
C GLY A 24 0.72 -10.78 9.87
N LEU A 25 0.77 -9.67 9.11
CA LEU A 25 1.42 -9.62 7.80
C LEU A 25 2.89 -9.16 7.90
N GLY A 26 3.70 -9.91 8.65
CA GLY A 26 5.14 -9.68 8.80
C GLY A 26 5.98 -10.23 7.63
N PRO A 27 7.32 -10.02 7.65
CA PRO A 27 8.22 -10.44 6.56
C PRO A 27 8.14 -11.93 6.19
N GLN A 28 7.94 -12.81 7.18
CA GLN A 28 7.79 -14.24 6.95
C GLN A 28 6.49 -14.55 6.20
N MET A 29 5.36 -13.98 6.65
CA MET A 29 4.07 -14.18 6.00
C MET A 29 4.05 -13.62 4.58
N VAL A 30 4.62 -12.43 4.36
CA VAL A 30 4.76 -11.86 3.01
C VAL A 30 5.59 -12.78 2.09
N SER A 31 6.67 -13.39 2.61
CA SER A 31 7.47 -14.34 1.82
C SER A 31 6.62 -15.54 1.42
N LEU A 32 5.90 -16.11 2.39
CA LEU A 32 5.07 -17.29 2.17
C LEU A 32 3.98 -17.05 1.12
N LEU A 33 3.32 -15.88 1.15
CA LEU A 33 2.33 -15.50 0.16
C LEU A 33 2.93 -15.33 -1.25
N ILE A 34 4.13 -14.73 -1.36
CA ILE A 34 4.83 -14.56 -2.65
C ILE A 34 5.32 -15.90 -3.19
N ASP A 35 5.96 -16.72 -2.34
CA ASP A 35 6.56 -17.99 -2.73
C ASP A 35 5.50 -19.01 -3.19
N ASN A 36 4.27 -18.91 -2.65
CA ASN A 36 3.10 -19.68 -3.10
C ASN A 36 2.32 -19.02 -4.25
N ASN A 37 2.84 -17.94 -4.86
CA ASN A 37 2.20 -17.18 -5.94
C ASN A 37 0.80 -16.64 -5.62
N LEU A 38 0.49 -16.41 -4.35
CA LEU A 38 -0.81 -15.89 -3.92
C LEU A 38 -0.90 -14.37 -4.09
N ILE A 39 0.24 -13.67 -4.00
CA ILE A 39 0.32 -12.21 -4.21
C ILE A 39 1.52 -11.84 -5.08
N LYS A 40 1.36 -10.78 -5.86
CA LYS A 40 2.41 -10.17 -6.70
C LYS A 40 2.65 -8.71 -6.31
N ASP A 41 1.66 -8.06 -5.71
CA ASP A 41 1.75 -6.71 -5.18
C ASP A 41 0.86 -6.56 -3.93
N ALA A 42 0.86 -5.37 -3.33
CA ALA A 42 0.09 -5.10 -2.10
C ALA A 42 -1.44 -5.10 -2.32
N SER A 43 -1.92 -4.89 -3.55
CA SER A 43 -3.36 -4.92 -3.83
C SER A 43 -3.94 -6.33 -3.82
N ASP A 44 -3.15 -7.35 -4.16
CA ASP A 44 -3.59 -8.75 -4.14
C ASP A 44 -4.00 -9.23 -2.73
N LEU A 45 -3.45 -8.62 -1.67
CA LEU A 45 -3.81 -8.91 -0.28
C LEU A 45 -5.32 -8.87 -0.06
N TYR A 46 -6.00 -7.92 -0.69
CA TYR A 46 -7.43 -7.66 -0.50
C TYR A 46 -8.35 -8.63 -1.27
N TYR A 47 -7.76 -9.55 -2.03
CA TYR A 47 -8.45 -10.60 -2.79
C TYR A 47 -8.17 -12.01 -2.25
N LEU A 48 -7.32 -12.14 -1.23
CA LEU A 48 -7.04 -13.41 -0.57
C LEU A 48 -8.29 -13.97 0.09
N LYS A 49 -8.47 -15.28 -0.01
CA LYS A 49 -9.51 -16.05 0.65
C LYS A 49 -8.95 -16.85 1.82
N PHE A 50 -9.85 -17.32 2.67
CA PHE A 50 -9.47 -18.18 3.80
C PHE A 50 -8.74 -19.44 3.33
N GLU A 51 -9.22 -20.07 2.27
CA GLU A 51 -8.63 -21.27 1.67
C GLU A 51 -7.20 -21.05 1.17
N ASP A 52 -6.88 -19.84 0.70
CA ASP A 52 -5.53 -19.50 0.22
C ASP A 52 -4.53 -19.45 1.38
N ILE A 53 -5.00 -19.10 2.58
CA ILE A 53 -4.16 -18.80 3.73
C ILE A 53 -4.09 -19.97 4.71
N VAL A 54 -5.21 -20.65 4.97
CA VAL A 54 -5.29 -21.73 5.97
C VAL A 54 -4.41 -22.93 5.61
N ASN A 55 -4.19 -23.16 4.31
CA ASN A 55 -3.35 -24.25 3.81
C ASN A 55 -1.85 -23.95 3.85
N LEU A 56 -1.46 -22.73 4.23
CA LEU A 56 -0.06 -22.35 4.33
C LEU A 56 0.60 -22.96 5.58
N GLU A 57 1.91 -23.22 5.46
CA GLU A 57 2.68 -23.77 6.57
C GLU A 57 2.54 -22.88 7.82
N ARG A 58 2.23 -23.51 8.97
CA ARG A 58 2.07 -22.84 10.28
C ARG A 58 0.88 -21.86 10.35
N MET A 59 -0.07 -21.95 9.41
CA MET A 59 -1.36 -21.28 9.53
C MET A 59 -2.42 -22.24 10.07
N GLY A 60 -3.10 -21.85 11.13
CA GLY A 60 -4.32 -22.50 11.60
C GLY A 60 -5.52 -21.60 11.37
N ASP A 61 -6.72 -22.14 11.51
CA ASP A 61 -7.98 -21.44 11.21
C ASP A 61 -8.05 -20.05 11.87
N LYS A 62 -7.69 -19.97 13.15
CA LYS A 62 -7.71 -18.71 13.90
C LYS A 62 -6.71 -17.68 13.36
N SER A 63 -5.50 -18.09 13.00
CA SER A 63 -4.49 -17.15 12.48
C SER A 63 -4.83 -16.68 11.07
N ALA A 64 -5.36 -17.58 10.22
CA ALA A 64 -5.86 -17.23 8.90
C ALA A 64 -7.01 -16.21 8.97
N GLN A 65 -8.00 -16.45 9.84
CA GLN A 65 -9.12 -15.53 10.02
C GLN A 65 -8.66 -14.17 10.58
N ASN A 66 -7.73 -14.16 11.54
CA ASN A 66 -7.18 -12.91 12.08
C ASN A 66 -6.48 -12.08 11.01
N LEU A 67 -5.70 -12.72 10.13
CA LEU A 67 -5.03 -12.03 9.03
C LEU A 67 -6.03 -11.41 8.05
N LEU A 68 -7.06 -12.16 7.63
CA LEU A 68 -8.12 -11.63 6.77
C LEU A 68 -8.87 -10.48 7.42
N ASN A 69 -9.16 -10.58 8.72
CA ASN A 69 -9.81 -9.50 9.46
C ASN A 69 -8.93 -8.24 9.50
N ALA A 70 -7.62 -8.40 9.70
CA ALA A 70 -6.67 -7.27 9.68
C ALA A 70 -6.59 -6.61 8.28
N ILE A 71 -6.56 -7.40 7.21
CA ILE A 71 -6.60 -6.91 5.82
C ILE A 71 -7.92 -6.17 5.55
N ASN A 72 -9.05 -6.72 5.97
CA ASN A 72 -10.34 -6.07 5.73
C ASN A 72 -10.48 -4.78 6.53
N LYS A 73 -10.04 -4.76 7.79
CA LYS A 73 -10.02 -3.55 8.61
C LYS A 73 -9.15 -2.45 8.00
N SER A 74 -8.05 -2.79 7.33
CA SER A 74 -7.16 -1.78 6.76
C SER A 74 -7.77 -1.01 5.60
N ARG A 75 -8.89 -1.47 5.01
CA ARG A 75 -9.64 -0.74 3.97
C ARG A 75 -10.17 0.62 4.48
N GLU A 76 -10.46 0.71 5.78
CA GLU A 76 -11.02 1.90 6.45
C GLU A 76 -9.95 2.89 6.94
N ASN A 77 -8.67 2.62 6.67
CA ASN A 77 -7.60 3.53 7.07
C ASN A 77 -7.68 4.87 6.32
N ASP A 78 -7.28 5.92 7.02
CA ASP A 78 -7.10 7.24 6.44
C ASP A 78 -6.11 7.23 5.26
N ILE A 79 -6.36 8.11 4.29
CA ILE A 79 -5.56 8.23 3.06
C ILE A 79 -4.07 8.48 3.33
N ASP A 80 -3.70 9.16 4.41
CA ASP A 80 -2.29 9.41 4.74
C ASP A 80 -1.51 8.11 4.96
N ARG A 81 -2.16 7.08 5.52
CA ARG A 81 -1.59 5.74 5.70
C ARG A 81 -1.44 5.01 4.38
N LEU A 82 -2.42 5.16 3.48
CA LEU A 82 -2.33 4.64 2.12
C LEU A 82 -1.17 5.28 1.36
N ILE A 83 -1.10 6.62 1.33
CA ILE A 83 -0.01 7.36 0.66
C ILE A 83 1.35 6.93 1.19
N PHE A 84 1.48 6.82 2.52
CA PHE A 84 2.72 6.33 3.12
C PHE A 84 3.01 4.88 2.71
N GLY A 85 2.01 4.00 2.74
CA GLY A 85 2.13 2.59 2.38
C GLY A 85 2.51 2.34 0.92
N LEU A 86 2.14 3.23 -0.01
CA LEU A 86 2.56 3.16 -1.42
C LEU A 86 4.07 3.31 -1.60
N GLY A 87 4.79 3.82 -0.60
CA GLY A 87 6.26 3.89 -0.62
C GLY A 87 6.82 4.84 -1.68
N ILE A 88 6.09 5.93 -1.96
CA ILE A 88 6.52 6.96 -2.92
C ILE A 88 7.85 7.55 -2.44
N ARG A 89 8.83 7.63 -3.34
CA ARG A 89 10.17 8.11 -3.01
C ARG A 89 10.11 9.52 -2.39
N PHE A 90 10.89 9.74 -1.33
CA PHE A 90 10.92 10.97 -0.53
C PHE A 90 9.63 11.32 0.25
N VAL A 91 8.55 10.56 0.10
CA VAL A 91 7.32 10.76 0.87
C VAL A 91 7.39 9.96 2.17
N GLY A 92 7.90 10.60 3.22
CA GLY A 92 7.88 10.05 4.59
C GLY A 92 6.53 10.22 5.28
N LEU A 93 6.43 9.81 6.55
CA LEU A 93 5.18 9.88 7.33
C LEU A 93 4.57 11.28 7.39
N LYS A 94 5.40 12.30 7.62
CA LYS A 94 4.94 13.69 7.72
C LYS A 94 4.46 14.22 6.37
N GLY A 95 5.21 13.94 5.30
CA GLY A 95 4.82 14.27 3.93
C GLY A 95 3.50 13.61 3.53
N ALA A 96 3.34 12.30 3.80
CA ALA A 96 2.11 11.57 3.53
C ALA A 96 0.90 12.17 4.25
N LYS A 97 1.07 12.62 5.51
CA LYS A 97 0.04 13.33 6.28
C LYS A 97 -0.34 14.66 5.66
N ASN A 98 0.63 15.49 5.30
CA ASN A 98 0.37 16.81 4.72
C ASN A 98 -0.31 16.68 3.35
N VAL A 99 0.19 15.77 2.50
CA VAL A 99 -0.41 15.44 1.20
C VAL A 99 -1.83 14.89 1.39
N GLY A 100 -2.03 13.92 2.28
CA GLY A 100 -3.33 13.33 2.56
C GLY A 100 -4.37 14.36 3.02
N ARG A 101 -3.98 15.28 3.92
CA ARG A 101 -4.84 16.38 4.39
C ARG A 101 -5.21 17.35 3.27
N HIS A 102 -4.26 17.68 2.40
CA HIS A 102 -4.47 18.63 1.30
C HIS A 102 -5.40 18.04 0.23
N PHE A 103 -5.09 16.85 -0.29
CA PHE A 103 -5.80 16.27 -1.43
C PHE A 103 -7.04 15.45 -1.05
N LYS A 104 -7.10 14.90 0.17
CA LYS A 104 -8.24 14.14 0.73
C LYS A 104 -8.65 12.84 0.04
N SER A 105 -8.20 12.59 -1.19
CA SER A 105 -8.48 11.37 -1.96
C SER A 105 -7.32 11.05 -2.89
N ILE A 106 -7.10 9.76 -3.19
CA ILE A 106 -6.02 9.34 -4.07
C ILE A 106 -6.26 9.79 -5.52
N ASP A 107 -7.54 9.89 -5.93
CA ASP A 107 -7.93 10.40 -7.24
C ASP A 107 -7.54 11.87 -7.41
N ARG A 108 -7.80 12.71 -6.41
CA ARG A 108 -7.36 14.12 -6.45
C ARG A 108 -5.84 14.25 -6.45
N LEU A 109 -5.14 13.42 -5.66
CA LEU A 109 -3.67 13.41 -5.67
C LEU A 109 -3.11 12.99 -7.03
N LYS A 110 -3.75 12.04 -7.70
CA LYS A 110 -3.37 11.58 -9.05
C LYS A 110 -3.50 12.69 -10.11
N GLU A 111 -4.48 13.58 -9.95
CA GLU A 111 -4.73 14.71 -10.86
C GLU A 111 -3.90 15.96 -10.54
N ALA A 112 -3.19 15.95 -9.41
CA ALA A 112 -2.41 17.08 -8.95
C ALA A 112 -1.30 17.47 -9.93
N LYS A 113 -1.11 18.76 -10.12
CA LYS A 113 0.01 19.33 -10.87
C LYS A 113 1.17 19.62 -9.93
N TYR A 114 2.31 19.97 -10.54
CA TYR A 114 3.49 20.34 -9.79
C TYR A 114 3.22 21.50 -8.83
N GLU A 115 2.52 22.52 -9.33
CA GLU A 115 2.18 23.74 -8.61
C GLU A 115 1.33 23.42 -7.37
N ASP A 116 0.32 22.56 -7.51
CA ASP A 116 -0.53 22.12 -6.40
C ASP A 116 0.28 21.38 -5.32
N LEU A 117 1.29 20.60 -5.73
CA LEU A 117 2.09 19.80 -4.82
C LEU A 117 3.06 20.66 -4.01
N VAL A 118 3.70 21.66 -4.62
CA VAL A 118 4.67 22.53 -3.91
C VAL A 118 4.01 23.54 -2.97
N GLU A 119 2.70 23.77 -3.10
CA GLU A 119 1.90 24.54 -2.14
C GLU A 119 1.63 23.76 -0.84
N VAL A 120 1.79 22.44 -0.84
CA VAL A 120 1.60 21.61 0.36
C VAL A 120 2.75 21.83 1.33
N GLU A 121 2.41 22.07 2.60
CA GLU A 121 3.39 22.24 3.67
C GLU A 121 4.42 21.09 3.68
N GLU A 122 5.71 21.45 3.68
CA GLU A 122 6.86 20.53 3.66
C GLU A 122 7.00 19.62 2.43
N VAL A 123 6.27 19.92 1.35
CA VAL A 123 6.46 19.28 0.05
C VAL A 123 7.35 20.16 -0.81
N GLY A 124 8.65 19.84 -0.87
CA GLY A 124 9.59 20.49 -1.79
C GLY A 124 9.66 19.81 -3.16
N ASP A 125 10.42 20.41 -4.07
CA ASP A 125 10.54 19.99 -5.49
C ASP A 125 10.81 18.49 -5.67
N LYS A 126 11.69 17.90 -4.85
CA LYS A 126 12.04 16.47 -4.94
C LYS A 126 10.85 15.56 -4.62
N MET A 127 10.04 15.94 -3.65
CA MET A 127 8.87 15.17 -3.24
C MET A 127 7.75 15.34 -4.27
N ALA A 128 7.48 16.57 -4.70
CA ALA A 128 6.49 16.85 -5.75
C ALA A 128 6.79 16.05 -7.04
N ASN A 129 8.03 16.11 -7.53
CA ASN A 129 8.44 15.34 -8.71
C ASN A 129 8.31 13.83 -8.49
N SER A 130 8.63 13.31 -7.30
CA SER A 130 8.50 11.86 -7.03
C SER A 130 7.05 11.39 -7.00
N ILE A 131 6.13 12.23 -6.54
CA ILE A 131 4.69 11.96 -6.59
C ILE A 131 4.22 11.93 -8.05
N LEU A 132 4.56 12.95 -8.84
CA LEU A 132 4.20 13.01 -10.26
C LEU A 132 4.75 11.80 -11.04
N GLU A 133 6.03 11.47 -10.85
CA GLU A 133 6.65 10.30 -11.49
C GLU A 133 6.02 8.98 -11.04
N PHE A 134 5.56 8.88 -9.79
CA PHE A 134 4.85 7.69 -9.32
C PHE A 134 3.56 7.46 -10.12
N PHE A 135 2.75 8.49 -10.35
CA PHE A 135 1.48 8.39 -11.09
C PHE A 135 1.65 8.28 -12.62
N LYS A 136 2.84 8.55 -13.17
CA LYS A 136 3.14 8.29 -14.60
C LYS A 136 3.39 6.81 -14.90
N GLN A 137 3.69 5.99 -13.89
CA GLN A 137 4.01 4.58 -14.08
C GLN A 137 2.74 3.73 -14.12
N GLU A 138 2.52 3.02 -15.24
CA GLU A 138 1.34 2.17 -15.46
C GLU A 138 1.14 1.13 -14.36
N GLN A 139 2.22 0.51 -13.87
CA GLN A 139 2.16 -0.46 -12.77
C GLN A 139 1.57 0.13 -11.47
N ASN A 140 1.86 1.39 -11.16
CA ASN A 140 1.34 2.06 -9.97
C ASN A 140 -0.12 2.46 -10.16
N LEU A 141 -0.48 2.89 -11.38
CA LEU A 141 -1.87 3.15 -11.73
C LEU A 141 -2.74 1.89 -11.62
N ASN A 142 -2.22 0.75 -12.07
CA ASN A 142 -2.89 -0.55 -11.95
C ASN A 142 -3.02 -0.99 -10.48
N LEU A 143 -1.98 -0.80 -9.67
CA LEU A 143 -2.02 -1.04 -8.22
C LEU A 143 -3.12 -0.21 -7.56
N ILE A 144 -3.16 1.10 -7.81
CA ILE A 144 -4.16 2.01 -7.23
C ILE A 144 -5.57 1.62 -7.66
N LYS A 145 -5.76 1.29 -8.95
CA LYS A 145 -7.05 0.83 -9.46
C LYS A 145 -7.52 -0.43 -8.72
N LYS A 146 -6.65 -1.44 -8.57
CA LYS A 146 -7.01 -2.68 -7.86
C LYS A 146 -7.33 -2.46 -6.38
N LEU A 147 -6.61 -1.54 -5.71
CA LEU A 147 -6.91 -1.13 -4.34
C LEU A 147 -8.30 -0.47 -4.25
N LYS A 148 -8.60 0.46 -5.17
CA LYS A 148 -9.89 1.13 -5.25
C LYS A 148 -11.04 0.19 -5.57
N ASP A 149 -10.84 -0.74 -6.51
CA ASP A 149 -11.83 -1.78 -6.85
C ASP A 149 -12.09 -2.71 -5.64
N ALA A 150 -11.12 -2.84 -4.75
CA ALA A 150 -11.25 -3.53 -3.47
C ALA A 150 -11.86 -2.64 -2.36
N GLY A 151 -12.21 -1.38 -2.62
CA GLY A 151 -12.74 -0.48 -1.60
C GLY A 151 -11.71 -0.05 -0.54
N VAL A 152 -10.42 -0.03 -0.89
CA VAL A 152 -9.39 0.58 -0.06
C VAL A 152 -9.36 2.08 -0.33
N ASN A 153 -9.88 2.84 0.64
CA ASN A 153 -10.02 4.31 0.64
C ASN A 153 -10.69 4.89 -0.63
#